data_AF-J9A5A3-F1
#
_entry.id   AF-J9A5A3-F1
#
_cell.length_a   1.000
_cell.length_b   1.000
_cell.length_c   1.000
_cell.angle_alpha   90.00
_cell.angle_beta   90.00
_cell.angle_gamma   90.00
#
_symmetry.space_group_name_H-M   'P 1'
#
loop_
_entity.id
_entity.type
_entity.pdbx_description
1 polymer ?
#
loop_
_entity_poly.entity_id
_entity_poly.type
_entity_poly.pdbx_seq_one_letter_code
_entity_poly.pdbx_strand_id
1 'polypeptide(L)'
;MVNLRKASPSDKDIIHEWRNDSVALAHSLNNEAISLTTHNAWFEKTLADADKFIFMGYENDPETPYGMVRFDVHPHQQQADVSINLAPDARGKGLGTSLLSAGIKEFLTHRTCVLLAQIKPENKASIACFKKNDFIIYEEKPDRLVLKNKIVIIDAIEAVRTRNNVNWMDIMRVAMRSAPQDAEKIIGRINSDDGEISRLLSLLSAPTDLQETAKTEKAAE
;
A
#
# COMPACT_ATOMS: atom_id res chain seq x y z
N MET A 1 5.90 19.14 8.96
CA MET A 1 5.91 18.34 7.70
C MET A 1 6.71 17.09 7.98
N VAL A 2 6.27 15.91 7.55
CA VAL A 2 7.02 14.67 7.81
C VAL A 2 8.10 14.52 6.74
N ASN A 3 9.35 14.47 7.18
CA ASN A 3 10.49 14.15 6.34
C ASN A 3 11.01 12.76 6.67
N LEU A 4 11.62 12.11 5.68
CA LEU A 4 12.18 10.77 5.81
C LEU A 4 13.66 10.77 5.42
N ARG A 5 14.41 9.91 6.09
CA ARG A 5 15.71 9.44 5.62
C ARG A 5 15.85 7.95 5.85
N LYS A 6 16.75 7.29 5.13
CA LYS A 6 17.11 5.90 5.44
C LYS A 6 17.80 5.86 6.81
N ALA A 7 17.56 4.77 7.55
CA ALA A 7 18.35 4.51 8.75
C ALA A 7 19.82 4.29 8.37
N SER A 8 20.70 4.73 9.25
CA SER A 8 22.14 4.55 9.18
C SER A 8 22.63 3.82 10.43
N PRO A 9 23.91 3.42 10.48
CA PRO A 9 24.49 2.81 11.67
C PRO A 9 24.33 3.63 12.96
N SER A 10 24.21 4.96 12.88
CA SER A 10 24.02 5.83 14.06
C SER A 10 22.63 5.70 14.69
N ASP A 11 21.62 5.20 13.98
CA ASP A 11 20.26 5.06 14.49
C ASP A 11 20.06 3.82 15.37
N LYS A 12 21.08 2.97 15.45
CA LYS A 12 21.02 1.67 16.15
C LYS A 12 20.54 1.83 17.59
N ASP A 13 21.14 2.76 18.33
CA ASP A 13 20.92 2.88 19.76
C ASP A 13 19.54 3.50 20.05
N ILE A 14 19.11 4.50 19.27
CA ILE A 14 17.79 5.11 19.45
C ILE A 14 16.65 4.15 19.06
N ILE A 15 16.85 3.31 18.04
CA ILE A 15 15.87 2.26 17.69
C ILE A 15 15.81 1.19 18.77
N HIS A 16 16.94 0.84 19.39
CA HIS A 16 16.98 -0.10 20.52
C HIS A 16 16.14 0.42 21.68
N GLU A 17 16.35 1.68 22.05
CA GLU A 17 15.64 2.37 23.12
C GLU A 17 14.13 2.38 22.86
N TRP A 18 13.69 2.83 21.69
CA TRP A 18 12.27 2.88 21.36
C TRP A 18 11.61 1.51 21.31
N ARG A 19 12.36 0.47 20.92
CA ARG A 19 11.86 -0.91 20.87
C ARG A 19 11.69 -1.51 22.26
N ASN A 20 12.57 -1.15 23.20
CA ASN A 20 12.56 -1.64 24.58
C ASN A 20 11.76 -0.74 25.54
N ASP A 21 11.23 0.38 25.07
CA ASP A 21 10.30 1.17 25.86
C ASP A 21 9.08 0.34 26.29
N SER A 22 8.61 0.58 27.52
CA SER A 22 7.53 -0.16 28.18
C SER A 22 6.26 -0.32 27.35
N VAL A 23 5.82 0.75 26.66
CA VAL A 23 4.60 0.73 25.84
C VAL A 23 4.85 -0.03 24.54
N ALA A 24 6.04 0.12 23.95
CA ALA A 24 6.40 -0.62 22.74
C ALA A 24 6.48 -2.12 23.04
N LEU A 25 7.08 -2.53 24.16
CA LEU A 25 7.14 -3.91 24.61
C LEU A 25 5.75 -4.48 24.89
N ALA A 26 4.87 -3.74 25.57
CA ALA A 26 3.51 -4.20 25.85
C ALA A 26 2.73 -4.56 24.57
N HIS A 27 2.99 -3.81 23.50
CA HIS A 27 2.29 -3.93 22.21
C HIS A 27 3.04 -4.68 21.12
N SER A 28 4.28 -5.13 21.39
CA SER A 28 5.03 -6.02 20.52
C SER A 28 4.37 -7.40 20.45
N LEU A 29 4.62 -8.17 19.40
CA LEU A 29 4.21 -9.59 19.38
C LEU A 29 5.07 -10.45 20.33
N ASN A 30 6.31 -10.01 20.57
CA ASN A 30 7.19 -10.55 21.61
C ASN A 30 7.46 -9.44 22.64
N ASN A 31 6.96 -9.64 23.86
CA ASN A 31 6.99 -8.63 24.94
C ASN A 31 8.28 -8.66 25.76
N GLU A 32 9.27 -9.46 25.36
CA GLU A 32 10.55 -9.52 26.03
C GLU A 32 11.48 -8.38 25.60
N ALA A 33 12.15 -7.77 26.59
CA ALA A 33 13.19 -6.79 26.32
C ALA A 33 14.32 -7.44 25.53
N ILE A 34 14.79 -6.73 24.50
CA ILE A 34 15.82 -7.25 23.61
C ILE A 34 17.18 -6.80 24.13
N SER A 35 18.09 -7.74 24.33
CA SER A 35 19.47 -7.42 24.72
C SER A 35 20.16 -6.58 23.64
N LEU A 36 21.09 -5.71 24.06
CA LEU A 36 21.84 -4.88 23.13
C LEU A 36 22.60 -5.73 22.08
N THR A 37 23.16 -6.87 22.50
CA THR A 37 23.86 -7.80 21.61
C THR A 37 22.94 -8.36 20.52
N THR A 38 21.74 -8.82 20.89
CA THR A 38 20.74 -9.35 19.94
C THR A 38 20.27 -8.25 18.99
N HIS A 39 20.03 -7.05 19.51
CA HIS A 39 19.64 -5.91 18.71
C HIS A 39 20.70 -5.50 17.69
N ASN A 40 21.97 -5.40 18.11
CA ASN A 40 23.07 -5.01 17.24
C ASN A 40 23.21 -5.98 16.07
N ALA A 41 23.22 -7.28 16.34
CA ALA A 41 23.29 -8.31 15.29
C ALA A 41 22.09 -8.25 14.33
N TRP A 42 20.89 -8.03 14.86
CA TRP A 42 19.69 -7.84 14.03
C TRP A 42 19.77 -6.59 13.16
N PHE A 43 20.22 -5.47 13.72
CA PHE A 43 20.25 -4.17 13.05
C PHE A 43 21.28 -4.16 11.92
N GLU A 44 22.49 -4.66 12.16
CA GLU A 44 23.54 -4.81 11.15
C GLU A 44 23.06 -5.69 9.99
N LYS A 45 22.48 -6.86 10.29
CA LYS A 45 21.91 -7.74 9.27
C LYS A 45 20.79 -7.04 8.49
N THR A 46 19.97 -6.24 9.17
CA THR A 46 18.83 -5.55 8.53
C THR A 46 19.29 -4.43 7.62
N LEU A 47 20.32 -3.66 7.99
CA LEU A 47 20.89 -2.62 7.13
C LEU A 47 21.60 -3.17 5.89
N ALA A 48 22.16 -4.38 5.98
CA ALA A 48 22.83 -5.04 4.86
C ALA A 48 21.89 -5.78 3.89
N ASP A 49 20.61 -5.94 4.26
CA ASP A 49 19.63 -6.74 3.52
C ASP A 49 18.88 -5.87 2.49
N ALA A 50 19.00 -6.21 1.21
CA ALA A 50 18.39 -5.45 0.11
C ALA A 50 16.86 -5.53 0.08
N ASP A 51 16.27 -6.50 0.78
CA ASP A 51 14.83 -6.69 0.91
C ASP A 51 14.29 -6.09 2.22
N LYS A 52 15.11 -5.32 2.95
CA LYS A 52 14.69 -4.61 4.15
C LYS A 52 14.92 -3.12 4.04
N PHE A 53 13.93 -2.37 4.47
CA PHE A 53 13.94 -0.92 4.42
C PHE A 53 13.60 -0.38 5.79
N ILE A 54 14.44 0.48 6.33
CA ILE A 54 14.13 1.26 7.53
C ILE A 54 14.20 2.74 7.16
N PHE A 55 13.10 3.43 7.40
CA PHE A 55 13.01 4.89 7.25
C PHE A 55 12.81 5.53 8.62
N MET A 56 13.64 6.54 8.89
CA MET A 56 13.55 7.39 10.08
C MET A 56 12.76 8.64 9.74
N GLY A 57 11.73 8.92 10.55
CA GLY A 57 10.89 10.10 10.43
C GLY A 57 11.39 11.25 11.30
N TYR A 58 11.50 12.44 10.72
CA TYR A 58 11.89 13.66 11.42
C TYR A 58 11.08 14.86 10.92
N GLU A 59 11.02 15.94 11.72
CA GLU A 59 10.35 17.17 11.32
C GLU A 59 11.33 18.14 10.66
N ASN A 60 12.22 18.75 11.45
CA ASN A 60 13.13 19.81 10.97
C ASN A 60 14.59 19.34 10.89
N ASP A 61 15.02 18.50 11.84
CA ASP A 61 16.40 18.05 11.95
C ASP A 61 16.49 16.53 11.72
N PRO A 62 17.22 16.06 10.68
CA PRO A 62 17.46 14.66 10.42
C PRO A 62 18.15 13.90 11.56
N GLU A 63 18.92 14.59 12.41
CA GLU A 63 19.63 13.98 13.54
C GLU A 63 18.72 13.72 14.75
N THR A 64 17.51 14.29 14.77
CA THR A 64 16.52 14.07 15.83
C THR A 64 15.25 13.41 15.28
N PRO A 65 15.31 12.14 14.84
CA PRO A 65 14.13 11.44 14.38
C PRO A 65 13.16 11.18 15.54
N TYR A 66 11.86 11.17 15.26
CA TYR A 66 10.79 10.92 16.23
C TYR A 66 10.14 9.54 16.06
N GLY A 67 10.53 8.77 15.04
CA GLY A 67 10.01 7.45 14.80
C GLY A 67 10.66 6.75 13.62
N MET A 68 10.29 5.48 13.43
CA MET A 68 10.75 4.63 12.33
C MET A 68 9.58 3.90 11.69
N VAL A 69 9.69 3.63 10.39
CA VAL A 69 8.88 2.65 9.66
C VAL A 69 9.82 1.64 9.02
N ARG A 70 9.51 0.36 9.17
CA ARG A 70 10.27 -0.75 8.58
C ARG A 70 9.40 -1.56 7.63
N PHE A 71 9.98 -1.96 6.52
CA PHE A 71 9.42 -2.90 5.56
C PHE A 71 10.36 -4.10 5.43
N ASP A 72 9.85 -5.31 5.64
CA ASP A 72 10.56 -6.56 5.38
C ASP A 72 9.88 -7.26 4.20
N VAL A 73 10.53 -7.29 3.04
CA VAL A 73 9.97 -7.84 1.79
C VAL A 73 10.09 -9.37 1.78
N HIS A 74 9.03 -10.02 1.30
CA HIS A 74 8.95 -11.45 1.02
C HIS A 74 8.80 -11.66 -0.49
N PRO A 75 9.90 -11.72 -1.26
CA PRO A 75 9.87 -11.66 -2.73
C PRO A 75 8.98 -12.73 -3.37
N HIS A 76 9.03 -13.96 -2.86
CA HIS A 76 8.24 -15.08 -3.38
C HIS A 76 6.73 -14.91 -3.19
N GLN A 77 6.32 -14.14 -2.16
CA GLN A 77 4.91 -13.93 -1.85
C GLN A 77 4.36 -12.64 -2.45
N GLN A 78 5.22 -11.77 -2.97
CA GLN A 78 4.88 -10.41 -3.41
C GLN A 78 4.21 -9.61 -2.29
N GLN A 79 4.79 -9.69 -1.09
CA GLN A 79 4.31 -9.00 0.11
C GLN A 79 5.46 -8.37 0.89
N ALA A 80 5.16 -7.39 1.74
CA ALA A 80 6.10 -6.88 2.73
C ALA A 80 5.42 -6.71 4.09
N ASP A 81 6.06 -7.19 5.16
CA ASP A 81 5.65 -6.88 6.52
C ASP A 81 6.01 -5.42 6.86
N VAL A 82 5.07 -4.69 7.42
CA VAL A 82 5.20 -3.28 7.78
C VAL A 82 5.15 -3.14 9.30
N SER A 83 6.17 -2.49 9.85
CA SER A 83 6.27 -2.18 11.27
C SER A 83 6.49 -0.67 11.46
N ILE A 84 5.90 -0.10 12.51
CA ILE A 84 6.12 1.29 12.91
C ILE A 84 6.45 1.36 14.40
N ASN A 85 7.38 2.23 14.76
CA ASN A 85 7.67 2.56 16.16
C ASN A 85 7.89 4.08 16.27
N LEU A 86 7.38 4.68 17.34
CA LEU A 86 7.54 6.10 17.64
C LEU A 86 8.30 6.26 18.95
N ALA A 87 9.15 7.27 19.01
CA ALA A 87 9.72 7.76 20.26
C ALA A 87 8.61 7.97 21.30
N PRO A 88 8.85 7.67 22.59
CA PRO A 88 7.86 7.87 23.64
C PRO A 88 7.19 9.25 23.60
N ASP A 89 7.98 10.31 23.44
CA ASP A 89 7.52 11.70 23.42
C ASP A 89 6.78 12.11 22.14
N ALA A 90 6.82 11.28 21.10
CA ALA A 90 6.16 11.52 19.81
C ALA A 90 4.75 10.92 19.74
N ARG A 91 4.37 10.10 20.73
CA ARG A 91 3.08 9.38 20.74
C ARG A 91 1.92 10.31 21.11
N GLY A 92 0.70 9.93 20.70
CA GLY A 92 -0.52 10.71 20.96
C GLY A 92 -0.66 12.00 20.13
N LYS A 93 0.35 12.38 19.36
CA LYS A 93 0.38 13.63 18.56
C LYS A 93 -0.06 13.47 17.10
N GLY A 94 -0.59 12.30 16.73
CA GLY A 94 -0.97 11.98 15.33
C GLY A 94 0.21 11.72 14.37
N LEU A 95 1.46 11.88 14.83
CA LEU A 95 2.68 11.73 14.03
C LEU A 95 2.84 10.35 13.38
N GLY A 96 2.35 9.29 14.03
CA GLY A 96 2.44 7.92 13.51
C GLY A 96 1.72 7.71 12.19
N THR A 97 0.54 8.31 12.03
CA THR A 97 -0.24 8.16 10.79
C THR A 97 0.47 8.81 9.61
N SER A 98 0.97 10.03 9.79
CA SER A 98 1.71 10.75 8.75
C SER A 98 3.06 10.10 8.45
N LEU A 99 3.74 9.57 9.47
CA LEU A 99 4.97 8.81 9.31
C LEU A 99 4.75 7.52 8.50
N LEU A 100 3.72 6.74 8.85
CA LEU A 100 3.37 5.52 8.10
C LEU A 100 3.04 5.84 6.65
N SER A 101 2.22 6.87 6.40
CA SER A 101 1.84 7.31 5.06
C SER A 101 3.06 7.68 4.21
N ALA A 102 3.94 8.53 4.76
CA ALA A 102 5.17 8.92 4.08
C ALA A 102 6.07 7.70 3.81
N GLY A 103 6.21 6.81 4.81
CA GLY A 103 7.05 5.62 4.70
C GLY A 103 6.56 4.64 3.63
N ILE A 104 5.24 4.46 3.51
CA ILE A 104 4.63 3.65 2.46
C ILE A 104 4.91 4.26 1.09
N LYS A 105 4.69 5.56 0.93
CA LYS A 105 4.93 6.25 -0.33
C LYS A 105 6.39 6.12 -0.78
N GLU A 106 7.33 6.33 0.12
CA GLU A 106 8.77 6.15 -0.15
C GLU A 106 9.09 4.69 -0.49
N PHE A 107 8.62 3.72 0.30
CA PHE A 107 8.86 2.30 0.03
C PHE A 107 8.38 1.86 -1.37
N LEU A 108 7.21 2.35 -1.79
CA LEU A 108 6.62 1.99 -3.08
C LEU A 108 7.42 2.49 -4.30
N THR A 109 8.36 3.44 -4.12
CA THR A 109 9.29 3.82 -5.20
C THR A 109 10.37 2.76 -5.44
N HIS A 110 10.61 1.88 -4.47
CA HIS A 110 11.61 0.80 -4.55
C HIS A 110 10.96 -0.55 -4.90
N ARG A 111 9.77 -0.83 -4.35
CA ARG A 111 9.06 -2.10 -4.48
C ARG A 111 7.55 -1.90 -4.44
N THR A 112 6.84 -2.40 -5.45
CA THR A 112 5.36 -2.48 -5.44
C THR A 112 4.93 -3.89 -5.03
N CYS A 113 4.29 -4.03 -3.88
CA CYS A 113 3.80 -5.30 -3.36
C CYS A 113 2.66 -5.08 -2.36
N VAL A 114 1.96 -6.15 -1.95
CA VAL A 114 0.92 -6.05 -0.92
C VAL A 114 1.58 -5.81 0.43
N LEU A 115 1.11 -4.81 1.17
CA LEU A 115 1.64 -4.51 2.49
C LEU A 115 0.86 -5.27 3.56
N LEU A 116 1.55 -5.84 4.54
CA LEU A 116 0.97 -6.63 5.61
C LEU A 116 1.40 -6.07 6.96
N ALA A 117 0.51 -6.03 7.94
CA ALA A 117 0.83 -5.66 9.30
C ALA A 117 0.22 -6.67 10.28
N GLN A 118 0.99 -7.06 11.28
CA GLN A 118 0.54 -7.94 12.36
C GLN A 118 0.51 -7.16 13.65
N ILE A 119 -0.69 -7.00 14.23
CA ILE A 119 -0.91 -6.07 15.35
C ILE A 119 -1.72 -6.78 16.42
N LYS A 120 -1.32 -6.68 17.68
CA LYS A 120 -2.12 -7.18 18.80
C LYS A 120 -3.53 -6.56 18.82
N PRO A 121 -4.60 -7.32 19.11
CA PRO A 121 -5.96 -6.78 19.15
C PRO A 121 -6.13 -5.62 20.15
N GLU A 122 -5.31 -5.57 21.20
CA GLU A 122 -5.32 -4.54 22.25
C GLU A 122 -4.65 -3.24 21.82
N ASN A 123 -3.77 -3.26 20.80
CA ASN A 123 -3.07 -2.07 20.33
C ASN A 123 -3.96 -1.19 19.43
N LYS A 124 -4.98 -0.58 20.04
CA LYS A 124 -5.98 0.25 19.34
C LYS A 124 -5.34 1.43 18.60
N ALA A 125 -4.27 2.00 19.15
CA ALA A 125 -3.55 3.11 18.52
C ALA A 125 -2.92 2.69 17.18
N SER A 126 -2.21 1.55 17.14
CA SER A 126 -1.63 1.03 15.91
C SER A 126 -2.71 0.61 14.92
N ILE A 127 -3.76 -0.10 15.37
CA ILE A 127 -4.88 -0.49 14.50
C ILE A 127 -5.50 0.74 13.81
N ALA A 128 -5.76 1.82 14.56
CA ALA A 128 -6.27 3.06 14.00
C ALA A 128 -5.28 3.73 13.04
N CYS A 129 -3.98 3.72 13.36
CA CYS A 129 -2.93 4.26 12.51
C CYS A 129 -2.84 3.56 11.16
N PHE A 130 -2.88 2.23 11.16
CA PHE A 130 -2.86 1.41 9.95
C PHE A 130 -4.16 1.55 9.15
N LYS A 131 -5.33 1.55 9.79
CA LYS A 131 -6.62 1.76 9.11
C LYS A 131 -6.71 3.11 8.39
N LYS A 132 -6.13 4.17 8.96
CA LYS A 132 -6.03 5.49 8.30
C LYS A 132 -5.09 5.50 7.08
N ASN A 133 -4.29 4.46 6.91
CA ASN A 133 -3.41 4.24 5.76
C ASN A 133 -3.93 3.05 4.92
N ASP A 134 -5.24 2.90 4.83
CA ASP A 134 -5.94 1.95 3.95
C ASP A 134 -5.63 0.46 4.22
N PHE A 135 -5.14 0.13 5.40
CA PHE A 135 -5.04 -1.25 5.84
C PHE A 135 -6.39 -1.77 6.32
N ILE A 136 -6.79 -2.92 5.80
CA ILE A 136 -8.03 -3.61 6.12
C ILE A 136 -7.70 -4.88 6.91
N ILE A 137 -8.51 -5.22 7.91
CA ILE A 137 -8.36 -6.48 8.66
C ILE A 137 -8.80 -7.64 7.75
N TYR A 138 -7.92 -8.61 7.54
CA TYR A 138 -8.18 -9.83 6.75
C TYR A 138 -8.34 -11.07 7.62
N GLU A 139 -7.60 -11.15 8.73
CA GLU A 139 -7.68 -12.28 9.66
C GLU A 139 -7.63 -11.76 11.10
N GLU A 140 -8.47 -12.34 11.95
CA GLU A 140 -8.45 -12.12 13.40
C GLU A 140 -8.01 -13.42 14.08
N LYS A 141 -6.89 -13.37 14.81
CA LYS A 141 -6.38 -14.47 15.63
C LYS A 141 -6.38 -14.03 17.10
N PRO A 142 -6.42 -14.96 18.06
CA PRO A 142 -6.45 -14.61 19.48
C PRO A 142 -5.29 -13.70 19.92
N ASP A 143 -4.12 -13.87 19.31
CA ASP A 143 -2.87 -13.16 19.64
C ASP A 143 -2.59 -11.94 18.74
N ARG A 144 -3.22 -11.85 17.56
CA ARG A 144 -2.94 -10.81 16.55
C ARG A 144 -4.04 -10.65 15.51
N LEU A 145 -4.16 -9.44 15.00
CA LEU A 145 -4.87 -9.11 13.77
C LEU A 145 -3.88 -9.07 12.61
N VAL A 146 -4.26 -9.63 11.46
CA VAL A 146 -3.53 -9.50 10.21
C VAL A 146 -4.25 -8.48 9.34
N LEU A 147 -3.60 -7.34 9.14
CA LEU A 147 -4.08 -6.29 8.27
C LEU A 147 -3.32 -6.29 6.96
N LYS A 148 -3.99 -5.98 5.85
CA LYS A 148 -3.34 -5.84 4.54
C LYS A 148 -3.76 -4.54 3.87
N ASN A 149 -2.83 -3.88 3.21
CA ASN A 149 -3.12 -2.82 2.26
C ASN A 149 -2.86 -3.36 0.84
N LYS A 150 -3.96 -3.60 0.13
CA LYS A 150 -3.96 -3.95 -1.31
C LYS A 150 -4.34 -2.76 -2.19
N ILE A 151 -4.82 -1.66 -1.59
CA ILE A 151 -5.21 -0.44 -2.32
C ILE A 151 -3.99 0.15 -3.03
N VAL A 152 -2.79 0.06 -2.43
CA VAL A 152 -1.52 0.44 -3.09
C VAL A 152 -1.27 -0.25 -4.44
N ILE A 153 -1.86 -1.44 -4.68
CA ILE A 153 -1.77 -2.12 -5.97
C ILE A 153 -2.73 -1.51 -6.99
N ILE A 154 -3.91 -1.06 -6.55
CA ILE A 154 -4.87 -0.34 -7.39
C ILE A 154 -4.23 0.98 -7.86
N ASP A 155 -3.65 1.75 -6.92
CA ASP A 155 -2.95 3.00 -7.24
C ASP A 155 -1.82 2.78 -8.27
N ALA A 156 -1.05 1.69 -8.10
CA ALA A 156 0.00 1.33 -9.04
C ALA A 156 -0.55 0.94 -10.42
N ILE A 157 -1.66 0.20 -10.48
CA ILE A 157 -2.36 -0.14 -11.73
C ILE A 157 -2.83 1.14 -12.42
N GLU A 158 -3.45 2.08 -11.70
CA GLU A 158 -3.93 3.35 -12.24
C GLU A 158 -2.78 4.19 -12.82
N ALA A 159 -1.65 4.28 -12.12
CA ALA A 159 -0.46 4.97 -12.60
C ALA A 159 0.09 4.35 -13.90
N VAL A 160 0.11 3.01 -13.99
CA VAL A 160 0.51 2.30 -15.21
C VAL A 160 -0.49 2.52 -16.34
N ARG A 161 -1.80 2.40 -16.07
CA ARG A 161 -2.86 2.61 -17.08
C ARG A 161 -2.82 4.02 -17.66
N THR A 162 -2.60 5.02 -16.82
CA THR A 162 -2.47 6.42 -17.27
C THR A 162 -1.35 6.57 -18.30
N ARG A 163 -0.16 6.02 -18.01
CA ARG A 163 0.97 6.03 -18.96
C ARG A 163 0.69 5.21 -20.21
N ASN A 164 0.04 4.06 -20.06
CA ASN A 164 -0.30 3.20 -21.19
C ASN A 164 -1.30 3.85 -22.15
N ASN A 165 -2.29 4.58 -21.61
CA ASN A 165 -3.23 5.35 -22.42
C ASN A 165 -2.51 6.45 -23.24
N VAL A 166 -1.50 7.10 -22.66
CA VAL A 166 -0.66 8.07 -23.39
C VAL A 166 0.07 7.39 -24.54
N ASN A 167 0.70 6.24 -24.30
CA ASN A 167 1.39 5.47 -25.35
C ASN A 167 0.44 5.08 -26.50
N TRP A 168 -0.81 4.69 -26.18
CA TRP A 168 -1.84 4.42 -27.18
C TRP A 168 -2.14 5.65 -28.04
N MET A 169 -2.27 6.83 -27.42
CA MET A 169 -2.47 8.08 -28.17
C MET A 169 -1.27 8.41 -29.06
N ASP A 170 -0.05 8.12 -28.61
CA ASP A 170 1.16 8.30 -29.42
C ASP A 170 1.22 7.37 -30.62
N ILE A 171 0.83 6.10 -30.47
CA ILE A 171 0.68 5.16 -31.60
C ILE A 171 -0.33 5.71 -32.60
N MET A 172 -1.48 6.20 -32.15
CA MET A 172 -2.49 6.80 -33.04
C MET A 172 -1.93 8.01 -33.78
N ARG A 173 -1.20 8.91 -33.11
CA ARG A 173 -0.55 10.07 -33.76
C ARG A 173 0.46 9.63 -34.82
N VAL A 174 1.27 8.61 -34.54
CA VAL A 174 2.23 8.07 -35.51
C VAL A 174 1.49 7.47 -36.72
N ALA A 175 0.43 6.69 -36.49
CA ALA A 175 -0.36 6.11 -37.56
C ALA A 175 -1.05 7.18 -38.43
N MET A 176 -1.67 8.19 -37.80
CA MET A 176 -2.33 9.29 -38.50
C MET A 176 -1.35 10.15 -39.32
N ARG A 177 -0.09 10.29 -38.88
CA ARG A 177 0.95 11.01 -39.64
C ARG A 177 1.48 10.20 -40.82
N SER A 178 1.58 8.88 -40.69
CA SER A 178 2.22 8.01 -41.69
C SER A 178 1.24 7.44 -42.72
N ALA A 179 0.02 7.09 -42.33
CA ALA A 179 -0.98 6.45 -43.18
C ALA A 179 -2.42 6.77 -42.72
N PRO A 180 -2.88 8.03 -42.86
CA PRO A 180 -4.14 8.51 -42.27
C PRO A 180 -5.37 7.73 -42.73
N GLN A 181 -5.51 7.44 -44.03
CA GLN A 181 -6.69 6.75 -44.56
C GLN A 181 -6.84 5.32 -44.04
N ASP A 182 -5.74 4.61 -43.82
CA ASP A 182 -5.78 3.26 -43.28
C ASP A 182 -5.91 3.27 -41.75
N ALA A 183 -5.29 4.24 -41.08
CA ALA A 183 -5.47 4.46 -39.65
C ALA A 183 -6.94 4.76 -39.30
N GLU A 184 -7.61 5.63 -40.06
CA GLU A 184 -9.04 5.95 -39.88
C GLU A 184 -9.93 4.71 -39.97
N LYS A 185 -9.70 3.83 -40.97
CA LYS A 185 -10.44 2.57 -41.10
C LYS A 185 -10.23 1.64 -39.90
N ILE A 186 -9.01 1.58 -39.38
CA ILE A 186 -8.68 0.75 -38.21
C ILE A 186 -9.34 1.32 -36.95
N ILE A 187 -9.21 2.64 -36.71
CA ILE A 187 -9.80 3.32 -35.56
C ILE A 187 -11.32 3.18 -35.57
N GLY A 188 -11.97 3.29 -36.74
CA GLY A 188 -13.41 3.08 -36.88
C GLY A 188 -13.86 1.68 -36.46
N ARG A 189 -13.09 0.63 -36.80
CA ARG A 189 -13.36 -0.74 -36.36
C ARG A 189 -13.18 -0.91 -34.85
N ILE A 190 -12.08 -0.39 -34.29
CA ILE A 190 -11.83 -0.41 -32.84
C ILE A 190 -13.00 0.23 -32.08
N ASN A 191 -13.45 1.40 -32.51
CA ASN A 191 -14.57 2.10 -31.87
C ASN A 191 -15.90 1.32 -31.96
N SER A 192 -16.13 0.61 -33.07
CA SER A 192 -17.30 -0.27 -33.20
C SER A 192 -17.24 -1.44 -32.21
N ASP A 193 -16.07 -2.09 -32.09
CA ASP A 193 -15.86 -3.22 -31.19
C ASP A 193 -15.97 -2.79 -29.71
N ASP A 194 -15.44 -1.62 -29.34
CA ASP A 194 -15.56 -1.03 -28.00
C ASP A 194 -17.03 -0.76 -27.61
N GLY A 195 -17.86 -0.38 -28.59
CA GLY A 195 -19.30 -0.24 -28.40
C GLY A 195 -19.97 -1.57 -28.03
N GLU A 196 -19.59 -2.66 -28.70
CA GLU A 196 -20.11 -4.00 -28.40
C GLU A 196 -19.61 -4.52 -27.04
N ILE A 197 -18.34 -4.29 -26.70
CA ILE A 197 -17.79 -4.61 -25.36
C ILE A 197 -18.58 -3.87 -24.27
N SER A 198 -18.86 -2.58 -24.47
CA SER A 198 -19.65 -1.78 -23.54
C SER A 198 -21.07 -2.32 -23.36
N ARG A 199 -21.71 -2.75 -24.46
CA ARG A 199 -23.02 -3.41 -24.43
C ARG A 199 -22.96 -4.71 -23.62
N LEU A 200 -21.97 -5.56 -23.85
CA LEU A 200 -21.83 -6.83 -23.13
C LEU A 200 -21.59 -6.62 -21.63
N LEU A 201 -20.74 -5.66 -21.24
CA LEU A 201 -20.50 -5.32 -19.84
C LEU A 201 -21.78 -4.84 -19.14
N SER A 202 -22.63 -4.09 -19.83
CA SER A 202 -23.89 -3.60 -19.25
C SER A 202 -24.83 -4.74 -18.81
N LEU A 203 -24.79 -5.88 -19.50
CA LEU A 203 -25.62 -7.06 -19.18
C LEU A 203 -25.24 -7.69 -17.83
N LEU A 204 -23.98 -7.57 -17.41
CA LEU A 204 -23.51 -8.05 -16.10
C LEU A 204 -23.94 -7.14 -14.94
N SER A 205 -24.22 -5.87 -15.24
CA SER A 205 -24.63 -4.85 -14.26
C SER A 205 -26.14 -4.60 -14.21
N ALA A 206 -26.93 -5.22 -15.10
CA ALA A 206 -28.37 -5.06 -15.11
C ALA A 206 -28.99 -5.74 -13.87
N PRO A 207 -29.86 -5.05 -13.09
CA PRO A 207 -30.57 -5.69 -12.00
C PRO A 207 -31.46 -6.83 -12.53
N THR A 208 -31.43 -7.96 -11.83
CA THR A 208 -32.03 -9.24 -12.26
C THR A 208 -33.55 -9.20 -12.42
N ASP A 209 -34.24 -8.18 -11.91
CA ASP A 209 -35.71 -8.14 -11.88
C ASP A 209 -36.28 -7.18 -12.92
N LEU A 210 -36.31 -7.58 -14.20
CA LEU A 210 -37.21 -6.99 -15.21
C LEU A 210 -37.52 -7.97 -16.37
N GLN A 211 -37.59 -9.28 -16.10
CA GLN A 211 -38.04 -10.27 -17.11
C GLN A 211 -39.49 -10.74 -16.95
N GLU A 212 -40.28 -10.27 -15.96
CA GLU A 212 -41.66 -10.75 -15.78
C GLU A 212 -42.79 -9.80 -16.23
N THR A 213 -42.55 -8.53 -16.54
CA THR A 213 -43.66 -7.60 -16.87
C THR A 213 -44.03 -7.50 -18.36
N ALA A 214 -43.36 -8.22 -19.27
CA ALA A 214 -43.64 -8.14 -20.71
C ALA A 214 -44.52 -9.28 -21.28
N LYS A 215 -45.12 -10.13 -20.43
CA LYS A 215 -45.99 -11.25 -20.91
C LYS A 215 -47.48 -11.15 -20.58
N THR A 216 -47.95 -10.09 -19.91
CA THR A 216 -49.37 -10.00 -19.50
C THR A 216 -50.24 -9.03 -20.31
N GLU A 217 -49.68 -8.24 -21.23
CA GLU A 217 -50.47 -7.28 -22.03
C GLU A 217 -50.85 -7.75 -23.45
N LYS A 218 -50.64 -9.04 -23.79
CA LYS A 218 -51.07 -9.61 -25.08
C LYS A 218 -52.23 -10.61 -25.00
N ALA A 219 -52.97 -10.60 -23.89
CA ALA A 219 -54.16 -11.45 -23.69
C ALA A 219 -55.46 -10.66 -23.41
N ALA A 220 -55.45 -9.34 -23.62
CA ALA A 220 -56.62 -8.50 -23.47
C ALA A 220 -56.70 -7.45 -24.59
N GLU A 221 -56.86 -7.93 -25.83
CA GLU A 221 -57.53 -7.22 -26.94
C GLU A 221 -57.86 -8.21 -28.06
#